data_AF-A0A511QEE4-F1
#
_entry.id   AF-A0A511QEE4-F1
#
_cell.length_a   1.000
_cell.length_b   1.000
_cell.length_c   1.000
_cell.angle_alpha   90.00
_cell.angle_beta   90.00
_cell.angle_gamma   90.00
#
_symmetry.space_group_name_H-M   'P 1'
#
loop_
_entity.id
_entity.type
_entity.pdbx_description
1 polymer ?
#
loop_
_entity_poly.entity_id
_entity_poly.type
_entity_poly.pdbx_seq_one_letter_code
_entity_poly.pdbx_strand_id
1 'polypeptide(L)'
;MKKIVALLGSLWIPFGNINAGEVFSSESAVRDAYMDSFSSIDHYKKKQQTLNVRCWYRLSQSKDYVSTDWEWARNPDNSYFTIEGYWRSNIALKNMFYTDTSQKLISQRCEETLDLANENADISFFASKSHWSHNYTIWTNDTVLDPDKIDKIISFGDSLSDTGNVFHASSNNFPNRHSWYFGRFSNGLVWTEYLAKEKDLPVYNWAVGGAGGENAYIFLTGIVEQVASYLAYMKKAEHYQAKNTLFTLLFGVNDFMKYERSVSDVKSDFAEAMIKLTDAGAENFLLLTLPDVTLAPKFRNTDQEKIEEIRANILEMNAFVQLQADYFREQGVNVTVFDTFTLFESIVSDPQQHGFTNTTEPCQYHFDTALSSYLYRHELSDECAYSGSDKYIFWDMLHPTTAVHRYFAQQVISNTDLNSNHPF
;
A
#
# COMPACT_ATOMS: atom_id res chain seq x y z
N MET A 1 72.23 12.16 2.66
CA MET A 1 71.63 10.86 3.08
C MET A 1 70.13 10.95 2.83
N LYS A 2 69.67 10.48 1.65
CA LYS A 2 68.85 9.26 1.45
C LYS A 2 67.53 9.23 2.25
N LYS A 3 66.42 9.41 1.50
CA LYS A 3 65.09 8.74 1.48
C LYS A 3 64.47 8.37 2.85
N ILE A 4 63.17 8.58 3.08
CA ILE A 4 62.08 7.79 2.47
C ILE A 4 60.76 8.59 2.54
N VAL A 5 60.08 8.63 1.40
CA VAL A 5 58.66 8.99 1.23
C VAL A 5 57.84 7.72 1.47
N ALA A 6 56.82 7.77 2.32
CA ALA A 6 55.80 6.73 2.42
C ALA A 6 54.49 7.26 1.82
N LEU A 7 54.18 6.78 0.61
CA LEU A 7 52.83 6.83 0.04
C LEU A 7 51.92 5.92 0.86
N LEU A 8 50.81 6.45 1.36
CA LEU A 8 49.63 5.64 1.69
C LEU A 8 48.73 5.64 0.45
N GLY A 9 48.63 4.46 -0.16
CA GLY A 9 47.89 4.21 -1.38
C GLY A 9 46.39 4.41 -1.20
N SER A 10 45.83 5.27 -2.04
CA SER A 10 44.43 5.27 -2.41
C SER A 10 44.12 3.96 -3.15
N LEU A 11 43.43 3.02 -2.50
CA LEU A 11 42.73 1.96 -3.22
C LEU A 11 41.52 2.59 -3.92
N TRP A 12 41.75 2.98 -5.17
CA TRP A 12 40.71 3.07 -6.17
C TRP A 12 40.21 1.66 -6.46
N ILE A 13 38.99 1.35 -6.03
CA ILE A 13 38.25 0.23 -6.60
C ILE A 13 37.80 0.71 -7.99
N PRO A 14 38.09 -0.02 -9.07
CA PRO A 14 37.65 0.36 -10.39
C PRO A 14 36.13 0.20 -10.43
N PHE A 15 35.41 1.32 -10.57
CA PHE A 15 34.06 1.30 -11.12
C PHE A 15 34.18 0.73 -12.53
N GLY A 16 33.93 -0.58 -12.65
CA GLY A 16 33.71 -1.22 -13.92
C GLY A 16 32.54 -0.52 -14.59
N ASN A 17 32.77 -0.03 -15.80
CA ASN A 17 31.78 0.51 -16.70
C ASN A 17 30.55 -0.41 -16.75
N ILE A 18 29.47 -0.01 -16.07
CA ILE A 18 28.14 -0.42 -16.47
C ILE A 18 27.86 0.38 -17.73
N ASN A 19 27.90 -0.30 -18.88
CA ASN A 19 27.51 0.28 -20.15
C ASN A 19 26.16 0.97 -19.99
N ALA A 20 26.13 2.26 -20.34
CA ALA A 20 24.93 3.05 -20.55
C ALA A 20 24.19 2.54 -21.80
N GLY A 21 23.59 1.37 -21.67
CA GLY A 21 22.90 0.65 -22.73
C GLY A 21 21.73 -0.12 -22.14
N GLU A 22 20.76 0.62 -21.60
CA GLU A 22 19.32 0.35 -21.53
C GLU A 22 18.72 1.35 -20.55
N VAL A 23 18.68 2.62 -20.99
CA VAL A 23 17.79 3.60 -20.39
C VAL A 23 16.37 3.16 -20.76
N PHE A 24 15.67 2.49 -19.84
CA PHE A 24 14.23 2.27 -19.96
C PHE A 24 13.55 3.64 -19.88
N SER A 25 13.31 4.24 -21.04
CA SER A 25 12.47 5.42 -21.16
C SER A 25 11.03 5.07 -20.74
N SER A 26 10.28 6.03 -20.22
CA SER A 26 8.84 5.86 -19.93
C SER A 26 8.04 5.37 -21.15
N GLU A 27 8.52 5.65 -22.37
CA GLU A 27 7.96 5.09 -23.61
C GLU A 27 8.04 3.57 -23.71
N SER A 28 9.05 2.92 -23.11
CA SER A 28 9.21 1.45 -23.17
C SER A 28 8.17 0.71 -22.30
N ALA A 29 7.88 1.22 -21.10
CA ALA A 29 6.83 0.68 -20.24
C ALA A 29 5.43 0.88 -20.85
N VAL A 30 5.21 2.01 -21.54
CA VAL A 30 3.97 2.29 -22.28
C VAL A 30 3.87 1.43 -23.55
N ARG A 31 4.99 1.17 -24.25
CA ARG A 31 5.03 0.26 -25.41
C ARG A 31 4.75 -1.20 -25.03
N ASP A 32 5.27 -1.68 -23.91
CA ASP A 32 5.03 -3.05 -23.46
C ASP A 32 3.58 -3.25 -22.99
N ALA A 33 2.98 -2.24 -22.37
CA ALA A 33 1.54 -2.22 -22.11
C ALA A 33 0.69 -2.24 -23.40
N TYR A 34 1.21 -1.68 -24.50
CA TYR A 34 0.57 -1.72 -25.82
C TYR A 34 0.77 -3.06 -26.55
N MET A 35 1.95 -3.69 -26.44
CA MET A 35 2.26 -4.95 -27.13
C MET A 35 1.62 -6.20 -26.46
N ASP A 36 1.42 -6.21 -25.14
CA ASP A 36 0.75 -7.31 -24.41
C ASP A 36 -0.80 -7.24 -24.49
N SER A 37 -1.32 -6.20 -25.17
CA SER A 37 -2.75 -5.91 -25.29
C SER A 37 -3.48 -6.66 -26.42
N PHE A 38 -2.74 -7.35 -27.31
CA PHE A 38 -3.31 -8.04 -28.48
C PHE A 38 -3.51 -9.56 -28.32
N SER A 39 -3.07 -10.15 -27.22
CA SER A 39 -3.24 -11.57 -26.92
C SER A 39 -4.54 -11.81 -26.15
N SER A 40 -5.45 -12.60 -26.74
CA SER A 40 -6.71 -12.99 -26.10
C SER A 40 -6.49 -13.77 -24.81
N ILE A 41 -7.44 -13.71 -23.87
CA ILE A 41 -7.43 -14.51 -22.63
C ILE A 41 -7.18 -16.00 -22.92
N ASP A 42 -7.74 -16.52 -24.02
CA ASP A 42 -7.57 -17.91 -24.49
C ASP A 42 -6.10 -18.29 -24.76
N HIS A 43 -5.23 -17.33 -25.11
CA HIS A 43 -3.81 -17.59 -25.29
C HIS A 43 -3.10 -17.90 -23.96
N TYR A 44 -3.50 -17.25 -22.87
CA TYR A 44 -2.90 -17.45 -21.53
C TYR A 44 -3.43 -18.69 -20.84
N LYS A 45 -4.68 -19.09 -21.10
CA LYS A 45 -5.23 -20.39 -20.65
C LYS A 45 -4.38 -21.58 -21.10
N LYS A 46 -3.62 -21.46 -22.18
CA LYS A 46 -2.69 -22.51 -22.65
C LYS A 46 -1.36 -22.56 -21.87
N LYS A 47 -1.13 -21.63 -20.94
CA LYS A 47 0.07 -21.53 -20.10
C LYS A 47 -0.30 -21.58 -18.61
N GLN A 48 -1.26 -22.43 -18.24
CA GLN A 48 -1.53 -22.75 -16.83
C GLN A 48 -0.24 -23.19 -16.14
N GLN A 49 -0.01 -22.69 -14.94
CA GLN A 49 1.10 -23.03 -14.08
C GLN A 49 0.58 -23.36 -12.70
N THR A 50 1.30 -24.25 -12.02
CA THR A 50 1.06 -24.60 -10.63
C THR A 50 2.12 -23.92 -9.79
N LEU A 51 1.71 -23.12 -8.79
CA LEU A 51 2.62 -22.39 -7.91
C LEU A 51 2.38 -22.77 -6.46
N ASN A 52 3.44 -22.69 -5.65
CA ASN A 52 3.32 -22.79 -4.21
C ASN A 52 2.83 -21.45 -3.64
N VAL A 53 2.23 -21.50 -2.45
CA VAL A 53 1.83 -20.31 -1.69
C VAL A 53 2.78 -20.10 -0.52
N ARG A 54 3.33 -18.90 -0.40
CA ARG A 54 4.17 -18.46 0.71
C ARG A 54 3.31 -17.73 1.74
N CYS A 55 3.31 -18.20 2.98
CA CYS A 55 2.58 -17.64 4.11
C CYS A 55 3.53 -16.88 5.02
N TRP A 56 3.48 -15.55 5.00
CA TRP A 56 4.27 -14.69 5.87
C TRP A 56 3.52 -14.40 7.17
N TYR A 57 4.26 -14.28 8.27
CA TYR A 57 3.71 -14.01 9.58
C TYR A 57 4.68 -13.22 10.46
N ARG A 58 4.13 -12.48 11.43
CA ARG A 58 4.89 -11.82 12.49
C ARG A 58 5.43 -12.85 13.49
N LEU A 59 6.72 -12.77 13.77
CA LEU A 59 7.40 -13.64 14.73
C LEU A 59 7.02 -13.33 16.19
N SER A 60 6.79 -12.05 16.50
CA SER A 60 6.47 -11.56 17.84
C SER A 60 4.97 -11.53 18.09
N GLN A 61 4.56 -11.76 19.34
CA GLN A 61 3.18 -11.51 19.79
C GLN A 61 2.89 -10.02 19.99
N SER A 62 3.91 -9.20 20.29
CA SER A 62 3.78 -7.75 20.36
C SER A 62 3.96 -7.12 18.96
N LYS A 63 3.13 -6.10 18.67
CA LYS A 63 3.21 -5.25 17.48
C LYS A 63 4.37 -4.25 17.52
N ASP A 64 5.08 -4.17 18.64
CA ASP A 64 6.31 -3.38 18.79
C ASP A 64 7.44 -3.91 17.90
N TYR A 65 7.41 -5.22 17.60
CA TYR A 65 8.42 -5.89 16.80
C TYR A 65 7.86 -6.29 15.44
N VAL A 66 8.49 -5.79 14.38
CA VAL A 66 8.02 -5.92 12.98
C VAL A 66 8.60 -7.11 12.22
N SER A 67 9.43 -7.93 12.89
CA SER A 67 10.11 -9.05 12.24
C SER A 67 9.10 -10.08 11.75
N THR A 68 9.29 -10.50 10.51
CA THR A 68 8.46 -11.50 9.83
C THR A 68 9.32 -12.65 9.32
N ASP A 69 8.70 -13.81 9.20
CA ASP A 69 9.25 -14.96 8.48
C ASP A 69 8.12 -15.61 7.67
N TRP A 70 8.43 -16.68 6.94
CA TRP A 70 7.45 -17.36 6.11
C TRP A 70 7.64 -18.87 6.04
N GLU A 71 6.53 -19.55 5.79
CA GLU A 71 6.49 -20.98 5.47
C GLU A 71 5.72 -21.23 4.18
N TRP A 72 5.98 -22.37 3.54
CA TRP A 72 5.14 -22.82 2.42
C TRP A 72 3.82 -23.36 2.96
N ALA A 73 2.69 -22.90 2.41
CA ALA A 73 1.38 -23.44 2.71
C ALA A 73 1.34 -24.96 2.47
N ARG A 74 0.59 -25.67 3.31
CA ARG A 74 0.44 -27.12 3.26
C ARG A 74 -1.02 -27.55 3.22
N ASN A 75 -1.24 -28.71 2.62
CA ASN A 75 -2.48 -29.45 2.72
C ASN A 75 -2.57 -30.19 4.08
N PRO A 76 -3.76 -30.68 4.48
CA PRO A 76 -3.93 -31.45 5.71
C PRO A 76 -3.06 -32.73 5.79
N ASP A 77 -2.66 -33.29 4.64
CA ASP A 77 -1.74 -34.43 4.56
C ASP A 77 -0.25 -34.04 4.61
N ASN A 78 0.04 -32.78 4.92
CA ASN A 78 1.36 -32.16 5.00
C ASN A 78 2.11 -32.01 3.66
N SER A 79 1.47 -32.34 2.52
CA SER A 79 2.00 -32.01 1.20
C SER A 79 1.94 -30.49 0.94
N TYR A 80 2.78 -29.98 0.02
CA TYR A 80 2.74 -28.56 -0.33
C TYR A 80 1.40 -28.19 -0.97
N PHE A 81 0.77 -27.13 -0.47
CA PHE A 81 -0.41 -26.56 -1.08
C PHE A 81 -0.01 -25.73 -2.29
N THR A 82 -0.66 -26.01 -3.41
CA THR A 82 -0.40 -25.35 -4.68
C THR A 82 -1.68 -24.79 -5.28
N ILE A 83 -1.55 -23.67 -5.99
CA ILE A 83 -2.62 -23.04 -6.74
C ILE A 83 -2.33 -23.14 -8.24
N GLU A 84 -3.35 -23.47 -9.01
CA GLU A 84 -3.29 -23.47 -10.48
C GLU A 84 -3.81 -22.15 -11.02
N GLY A 85 -3.18 -21.64 -12.07
CA GLY A 85 -3.49 -20.33 -12.59
C GLY A 85 -2.54 -19.87 -13.69
N TYR A 86 -2.63 -18.59 -14.03
CA TYR A 86 -1.83 -17.98 -15.10
C TYR A 86 -1.29 -16.62 -14.69
N TRP A 87 -0.23 -16.19 -15.38
CA TRP A 87 0.37 -14.88 -15.20
C TRP A 87 -0.28 -13.85 -16.12
N ARG A 88 -0.36 -12.59 -15.69
CA ARG A 88 -0.65 -11.49 -16.62
C ARG A 88 0.44 -11.32 -17.67
N SER A 89 1.69 -11.21 -17.22
CA SER A 89 2.85 -10.89 -18.06
C SER A 89 3.96 -11.93 -17.88
N ASN A 90 4.98 -11.89 -18.74
CA ASN A 90 6.20 -12.68 -18.54
C ASN A 90 7.28 -11.92 -17.74
N ILE A 91 7.05 -10.65 -17.39
CA ILE A 91 7.99 -9.83 -16.63
C ILE A 91 7.89 -10.15 -15.14
N ALA A 92 9.00 -10.59 -14.54
CA ALA A 92 9.02 -11.19 -13.22
C ALA A 92 8.94 -10.20 -12.03
N LEU A 93 9.13 -8.89 -12.24
CA LEU A 93 9.23 -7.91 -11.14
C LEU A 93 7.87 -7.29 -10.73
N LYS A 94 6.90 -7.23 -11.65
CA LYS A 94 5.56 -6.65 -11.42
C LYS A 94 4.52 -7.57 -12.03
N ASN A 95 4.37 -8.76 -11.47
CA ASN A 95 3.46 -9.77 -12.00
C ASN A 95 2.39 -10.12 -10.99
N MET A 96 1.21 -10.47 -11.48
CA MET A 96 0.09 -10.93 -10.68
C MET A 96 -0.31 -12.32 -11.18
N PHE A 97 -0.59 -13.23 -10.24
CA PHE A 97 -0.98 -14.59 -10.54
C PHE A 97 -2.49 -14.75 -10.37
N TYR A 98 -3.17 -15.14 -11.44
CA TYR A 98 -4.62 -15.25 -11.51
C TYR A 98 -4.99 -16.72 -11.32
N THR A 99 -5.85 -17.02 -10.35
CA THR A 99 -6.29 -18.37 -10.00
C THR A 99 -7.79 -18.37 -9.72
N ASP A 100 -8.43 -19.53 -9.86
CA ASP A 100 -9.81 -19.72 -9.42
C ASP A 100 -9.88 -20.16 -7.94
N THR A 101 -8.72 -20.36 -7.30
CA THR A 101 -8.64 -20.66 -5.86
C THR A 101 -9.06 -19.45 -5.05
N SER A 102 -10.02 -19.61 -4.14
CA SER A 102 -10.51 -18.51 -3.32
C SER A 102 -9.46 -18.03 -2.30
N GLN A 103 -9.41 -16.71 -2.09
CA GLN A 103 -8.56 -16.09 -1.05
C GLN A 103 -8.82 -16.69 0.33
N LYS A 104 -10.08 -17.02 0.64
CA LYS A 104 -10.49 -17.67 1.88
C LYS A 104 -9.84 -19.04 2.08
N LEU A 105 -9.81 -19.88 1.04
CA LEU A 105 -9.13 -21.18 1.10
C LEU A 105 -7.62 -21.01 1.27
N ILE A 106 -7.02 -20.04 0.58
CA ILE A 106 -5.58 -19.77 0.67
C ILE A 106 -5.21 -19.29 2.08
N SER A 107 -5.99 -18.34 2.64
CA SER A 107 -5.83 -17.86 4.02
C SER A 107 -5.95 -18.99 5.01
N GLN A 108 -7.00 -19.82 4.88
CA GLN A 108 -7.21 -20.99 5.73
C GLN A 108 -6.00 -21.94 5.69
N ARG A 109 -5.45 -22.23 4.51
CA ARG A 109 -4.27 -23.10 4.39
C ARG A 109 -3.04 -22.48 5.06
N CYS A 110 -2.85 -21.17 4.95
CA CYS A 110 -1.78 -20.49 5.67
C CYS A 110 -1.97 -20.52 7.19
N GLU A 111 -3.18 -20.24 7.68
CA GLU A 111 -3.51 -20.29 9.11
C GLU A 111 -3.29 -21.68 9.70
N GLU A 112 -3.77 -22.73 9.05
CA GLU A 112 -3.58 -24.12 9.48
C GLU A 112 -2.11 -24.58 9.38
N THR A 113 -1.36 -24.08 8.39
CA THR A 113 0.06 -24.43 8.24
C THR A 113 0.91 -23.83 9.35
N LEU A 114 0.63 -22.57 9.70
CA LEU A 114 1.41 -21.84 10.66
C LEU A 114 0.99 -22.18 12.11
N ASP A 115 -0.29 -22.54 12.33
CA ASP A 115 -0.90 -22.93 13.62
C ASP A 115 -0.42 -22.06 14.78
N LEU A 116 -0.43 -20.74 14.56
CA LEU A 116 0.14 -19.79 15.49
C LEU A 116 -0.89 -19.48 16.58
N ALA A 117 -0.52 -19.70 17.84
CA ALA A 117 -1.24 -19.14 18.99
C ALA A 117 -1.07 -17.60 19.12
N ASN A 118 -0.64 -16.92 18.05
CA ASN A 118 -0.37 -15.49 18.01
C ASN A 118 -1.50 -14.76 17.25
N GLU A 119 -2.38 -14.09 17.99
CA GLU A 119 -3.46 -13.26 17.40
C GLU A 119 -2.94 -12.08 16.57
N ASN A 120 -1.70 -11.65 16.80
CA ASN A 120 -1.01 -10.58 16.06
C ASN A 120 -0.09 -11.11 14.96
N ALA A 121 -0.29 -12.36 14.53
CA ALA A 121 0.50 -12.97 13.45
C ALA A 121 0.39 -12.21 12.12
N ASP A 122 -0.68 -11.43 11.92
CA ASP A 122 -0.87 -10.55 10.75
C ASP A 122 -0.53 -11.25 9.42
N ILE A 123 -1.05 -12.48 9.27
CA ILE A 123 -0.69 -13.38 8.16
C ILE A 123 -1.00 -12.73 6.81
N SER A 124 -0.03 -12.80 5.91
CA SER A 124 -0.19 -12.41 4.50
C SER A 124 0.37 -13.50 3.59
N PHE A 125 -0.14 -13.61 2.36
CA PHE A 125 0.25 -14.71 1.49
C PHE A 125 0.42 -14.30 0.04
N PHE A 126 1.33 -14.99 -0.64
CA PHE A 126 1.74 -14.67 -2.01
C PHE A 126 2.02 -15.93 -2.80
N ALA A 127 1.79 -15.87 -4.11
CA ALA A 127 2.27 -16.91 -5.02
C ALA A 127 3.80 -16.80 -5.12
N SER A 128 4.47 -17.94 -5.22
CA SER A 128 5.90 -17.97 -5.46
C SER A 128 6.33 -19.24 -6.20
N LYS A 129 7.23 -19.08 -7.18
CA LYS A 129 7.77 -20.18 -7.98
C LYS A 129 8.80 -21.02 -7.22
N SER A 130 9.54 -20.40 -6.31
CA SER A 130 10.64 -21.03 -5.58
C SER A 130 11.01 -20.22 -4.34
N HIS A 131 11.90 -20.75 -3.49
CA HIS A 131 12.40 -20.03 -2.32
C HIS A 131 12.95 -18.63 -2.65
N TRP A 132 13.61 -18.47 -3.80
CA TRP A 132 14.27 -17.22 -4.22
C TRP A 132 13.38 -16.30 -5.04
N SER A 133 12.15 -16.70 -5.35
CA SER A 133 11.24 -15.90 -6.15
C SER A 133 10.58 -14.80 -5.33
N HIS A 134 10.23 -13.72 -6.02
CA HIS A 134 9.47 -12.60 -5.46
C HIS A 134 8.11 -13.06 -4.92
N ASN A 135 7.52 -12.21 -4.08
CA ASN A 135 6.14 -12.34 -3.64
C ASN A 135 5.24 -11.78 -4.74
N TYR A 136 4.38 -12.63 -5.30
CA TYR A 136 3.42 -12.24 -6.31
C TYR A 136 2.02 -12.18 -5.72
N THR A 137 1.33 -11.06 -5.93
CA THR A 137 -0.09 -10.93 -5.58
C THR A 137 -0.87 -12.04 -6.26
N ILE A 138 -1.70 -12.74 -5.48
CA ILE A 138 -2.62 -13.75 -5.98
C ILE A 138 -3.96 -13.06 -6.21
N TRP A 139 -4.42 -13.00 -7.44
CA TRP A 139 -5.76 -12.55 -7.82
C TRP A 139 -6.68 -13.77 -7.95
N THR A 140 -7.80 -13.75 -7.23
CA THR A 140 -8.86 -14.73 -7.45
C THR A 140 -9.79 -14.21 -8.55
N ASN A 141 -9.93 -14.98 -9.63
CA ASN A 141 -10.89 -14.68 -10.69
C ASN A 141 -12.32 -14.74 -10.18
N ASP A 142 -13.17 -13.89 -10.73
CA ASP A 142 -14.55 -13.79 -10.29
C ASP A 142 -15.35 -14.99 -10.78
N THR A 143 -16.27 -15.45 -9.93
CA THR A 143 -17.26 -16.46 -10.36
C THR A 143 -18.49 -15.74 -10.88
N VAL A 144 -19.28 -16.41 -11.73
CA VAL A 144 -20.51 -15.83 -12.33
C VAL A 144 -21.65 -15.69 -11.31
N LEU A 145 -21.40 -15.88 -10.01
CA LEU A 145 -22.44 -15.94 -8.97
C LEU A 145 -22.52 -14.62 -8.21
N ASP A 146 -23.74 -14.07 -8.15
CA ASP A 146 -24.15 -12.81 -7.51
C ASP A 146 -23.59 -11.53 -8.16
N PRO A 147 -24.17 -11.07 -9.28
CA PRO A 147 -23.61 -10.00 -10.10
C PRO A 147 -23.73 -8.60 -9.50
N ASP A 148 -24.41 -8.42 -8.36
CA ASP A 148 -24.72 -7.08 -7.82
C ASP A 148 -24.14 -6.85 -6.42
N LYS A 149 -23.20 -7.69 -5.99
CA LYS A 149 -22.57 -7.64 -4.67
C LYS A 149 -21.10 -7.26 -4.76
N ILE A 150 -20.62 -6.45 -3.81
CA ILE A 150 -19.19 -6.19 -3.63
C ILE A 150 -18.48 -7.44 -3.18
N ASP A 151 -17.42 -7.82 -3.90
CA ASP A 151 -16.65 -9.05 -3.67
C ASP A 151 -15.15 -8.81 -3.46
N LYS A 152 -14.68 -7.56 -3.62
CA LYS A 152 -13.29 -7.17 -3.37
C LYS A 152 -13.14 -5.67 -3.12
N ILE A 153 -12.01 -5.33 -2.50
CA ILE A 153 -11.56 -3.95 -2.32
C ILE A 153 -10.35 -3.71 -3.23
N ILE A 154 -10.33 -2.60 -3.97
CA ILE A 154 -9.16 -2.14 -4.70
C ILE A 154 -8.75 -0.76 -4.17
N SER A 155 -7.51 -0.65 -3.70
CA SER A 155 -7.02 0.57 -3.05
C SER A 155 -6.00 1.31 -3.90
N PHE A 156 -6.24 2.61 -4.09
CA PHE A 156 -5.33 3.58 -4.69
C PHE A 156 -4.92 4.62 -3.66
N GLY A 157 -3.70 5.12 -3.78
CA GLY A 157 -3.18 6.12 -2.85
C GLY A 157 -1.68 6.11 -2.70
N ASP A 158 -1.22 6.46 -1.51
CA ASP A 158 0.19 6.61 -1.19
C ASP A 158 0.65 5.70 -0.03
N SER A 159 1.61 6.16 0.79
CA SER A 159 2.19 5.38 1.88
C SER A 159 1.20 5.02 2.99
N LEU A 160 0.10 5.77 3.15
CA LEU A 160 -0.94 5.44 4.13
C LEU A 160 -1.76 4.20 3.74
N SER A 161 -1.64 3.75 2.49
CA SER A 161 -2.37 2.59 1.96
C SER A 161 -1.47 1.55 1.30
N ASP A 162 -0.21 1.85 0.98
CA ASP A 162 0.72 0.90 0.35
C ASP A 162 1.01 -0.32 1.26
N THR A 163 0.82 -1.51 0.70
CA THR A 163 1.03 -2.80 1.38
C THR A 163 2.32 -3.51 0.97
N GLY A 164 3.09 -2.94 0.03
CA GLY A 164 4.38 -3.49 -0.38
C GLY A 164 4.81 -3.19 -1.82
N ASN A 165 4.10 -2.34 -2.56
CA ASN A 165 4.44 -1.99 -3.94
C ASN A 165 5.83 -1.35 -4.02
N VAL A 166 6.11 -0.34 -3.18
CA VAL A 166 7.46 0.26 -3.13
C VAL A 166 8.49 -0.71 -2.53
N PHE A 167 8.06 -1.55 -1.59
CA PHE A 167 8.93 -2.56 -0.98
C PHE A 167 9.44 -3.56 -2.00
N HIS A 168 8.57 -4.10 -2.84
CA HIS A 168 8.98 -5.02 -3.89
C HIS A 168 9.77 -4.31 -5.00
N ALA A 169 9.40 -3.09 -5.36
CA ALA A 169 10.16 -2.28 -6.33
C ALA A 169 11.59 -1.97 -5.86
N SER A 170 11.80 -1.82 -4.55
CA SER A 170 13.10 -1.57 -3.93
C SER A 170 13.90 -2.85 -3.60
N SER A 171 13.49 -4.00 -4.13
CA SER A 171 14.08 -5.31 -3.80
C SER A 171 14.06 -5.61 -2.30
N ASN A 172 12.93 -5.30 -1.65
CA ASN A 172 12.64 -5.55 -0.23
C ASN A 172 13.56 -4.78 0.75
N ASN A 173 14.00 -3.58 0.36
CA ASN A 173 14.90 -2.74 1.17
C ASN A 173 14.26 -1.44 1.67
N PHE A 174 13.14 -1.00 1.10
CA PHE A 174 12.48 0.26 1.45
C PHE A 174 10.95 0.08 1.57
N PRO A 175 10.34 0.40 2.72
CA PRO A 175 11.00 0.74 3.98
C PRO A 175 11.75 -0.47 4.57
N ASN A 176 12.71 -0.22 5.45
CA ASN A 176 13.57 -1.27 6.02
C ASN A 176 12.73 -2.28 6.83
N ARG A 177 12.72 -3.55 6.40
CA ARG A 177 11.91 -4.62 7.03
C ARG A 177 12.21 -4.92 8.51
N HIS A 178 13.29 -4.36 9.07
CA HIS A 178 13.62 -4.50 10.49
C HIS A 178 13.01 -3.39 11.37
N SER A 179 12.40 -2.38 10.77
CA SER A 179 11.75 -1.26 11.45
C SER A 179 10.36 -0.93 10.91
N TRP A 180 10.02 -1.37 9.70
CA TRP A 180 8.66 -1.29 9.17
C TRP A 180 8.14 -2.68 8.85
N TYR A 181 6.84 -2.88 9.07
CA TYR A 181 6.20 -4.18 8.91
C TYR A 181 6.06 -4.54 7.45
N PHE A 182 7.00 -5.37 6.97
CA PHE A 182 6.89 -6.09 5.70
C PHE A 182 6.39 -5.21 4.53
N GLY A 183 7.01 -4.04 4.38
CA GLY A 183 6.74 -3.08 3.31
C GLY A 183 5.66 -2.03 3.59
N ARG A 184 4.87 -2.15 4.66
CA ARG A 184 3.92 -1.12 5.09
C ARG A 184 4.67 0.01 5.76
N PHE A 185 4.26 1.27 5.55
CA PHE A 185 4.80 2.42 6.30
C PHE A 185 4.17 2.50 7.70
N SER A 186 4.25 1.40 8.47
CA SER A 186 3.75 1.28 9.83
C SER A 186 4.40 0.07 10.53
N ASN A 187 4.04 -0.20 11.78
CA ASN A 187 4.47 -1.39 12.53
C ASN A 187 3.55 -2.61 12.34
N GLY A 188 2.55 -2.53 11.46
CA GLY A 188 1.62 -3.62 11.16
C GLY A 188 0.79 -3.33 9.92
N LEU A 189 -0.41 -3.91 9.88
CA LEU A 189 -1.38 -3.72 8.79
C LEU A 189 -1.82 -2.25 8.69
N VAL A 190 -2.15 -1.82 7.46
CA VAL A 190 -2.74 -0.50 7.19
C VAL A 190 -4.27 -0.58 7.18
N TRP A 191 -4.93 0.59 7.14
CA TRP A 191 -6.38 0.71 7.35
C TRP A 191 -7.20 -0.08 6.30
N THR A 192 -6.74 -0.18 5.06
CA THR A 192 -7.42 -0.95 4.00
C THR A 192 -7.40 -2.45 4.26
N GLU A 193 -6.32 -2.97 4.87
CA GLU A 193 -6.21 -4.37 5.26
C GLU A 193 -7.14 -4.69 6.44
N TYR A 194 -7.27 -3.78 7.41
CA TYR A 194 -8.27 -3.92 8.48
C TYR A 194 -9.70 -3.82 7.95
N LEU A 195 -10.00 -2.88 7.06
CA LEU A 195 -11.32 -2.77 6.43
C LEU A 195 -11.69 -4.05 5.69
N ALA A 196 -10.74 -4.62 4.94
CA ALA A 196 -10.92 -5.88 4.21
C ALA A 196 -11.24 -7.05 5.15
N LYS A 197 -10.48 -7.17 6.26
CA LYS A 197 -10.72 -8.18 7.30
C LYS A 197 -12.11 -8.07 7.92
N GLU A 198 -12.54 -6.87 8.30
CA GLU A 198 -13.86 -6.64 8.90
C GLU A 198 -15.02 -6.93 7.92
N LYS A 199 -14.75 -6.85 6.61
CA LYS A 199 -15.73 -7.14 5.55
C LYS A 199 -15.68 -8.58 5.03
N ASP A 200 -14.74 -9.42 5.49
CA ASP A 200 -14.44 -10.74 4.90
C ASP A 200 -14.21 -10.65 3.37
N LEU A 201 -13.54 -9.59 2.93
CA LEU A 201 -13.24 -9.33 1.52
C LEU A 201 -11.73 -9.37 1.26
N PRO A 202 -11.30 -9.80 0.06
CA PRO A 202 -9.92 -9.59 -0.35
C PRO A 202 -9.66 -8.12 -0.69
N VAL A 203 -8.42 -7.69 -0.44
CA VAL A 203 -7.93 -6.36 -0.84
C VAL A 203 -6.76 -6.48 -1.80
N TYR A 204 -6.85 -5.75 -2.91
CA TYR A 204 -5.77 -5.62 -3.88
C TYR A 204 -5.29 -4.16 -3.92
N ASN A 205 -3.98 -3.97 -3.85
CA ASN A 205 -3.41 -2.66 -3.57
C ASN A 205 -2.59 -2.13 -4.76
N TRP A 206 -2.99 -0.97 -5.25
CA TRP A 206 -2.27 -0.17 -6.24
C TRP A 206 -1.65 1.10 -5.66
N ALA A 207 -1.87 1.39 -4.38
CA ALA A 207 -1.21 2.48 -3.69
C ALA A 207 0.32 2.32 -3.71
N VAL A 208 1.04 3.44 -3.84
CA VAL A 208 2.51 3.44 -3.93
C VAL A 208 3.08 4.42 -2.91
N GLY A 209 3.90 3.94 -1.97
CA GLY A 209 4.53 4.77 -0.95
C GLY A 209 5.29 5.97 -1.51
N GLY A 210 4.92 7.18 -1.08
CA GLY A 210 5.52 8.41 -1.59
C GLY A 210 5.02 8.80 -2.99
N ALA A 211 3.94 8.20 -3.50
CA ALA A 211 3.30 8.64 -4.73
C ALA A 211 2.92 10.12 -4.66
N GLY A 212 3.33 10.87 -5.68
CA GLY A 212 2.78 12.16 -6.07
C GLY A 212 2.77 12.23 -7.59
N GLY A 213 2.03 13.16 -8.19
CA GLY A 213 1.80 13.17 -9.65
C GLY A 213 3.01 13.58 -10.51
N GLU A 214 4.22 13.59 -9.95
CA GLU A 214 5.47 13.55 -10.72
C GLU A 214 6.40 12.43 -10.23
N ASN A 215 6.97 11.68 -11.18
CA ASN A 215 7.79 10.50 -10.91
C ASN A 215 9.17 10.87 -10.34
N ALA A 216 9.28 11.10 -9.03
CA ALA A 216 10.57 11.44 -8.39
C ALA A 216 11.56 10.25 -8.26
N TYR A 217 11.08 9.02 -8.50
CA TYR A 217 11.89 7.80 -8.72
C TYR A 217 11.18 6.93 -9.77
N ILE A 218 11.89 6.05 -10.49
CA ILE A 218 11.37 5.22 -11.61
C ILE A 218 10.09 4.41 -11.26
N PHE A 219 9.79 4.23 -9.97
CA PHE A 219 8.66 3.45 -9.48
C PHE A 219 7.59 4.25 -8.73
N LEU A 220 7.78 5.55 -8.51
CA LEU A 220 6.76 6.40 -7.90
C LEU A 220 5.78 6.81 -8.99
N THR A 221 4.54 6.37 -8.87
CA THR A 221 3.48 6.63 -9.85
C THR A 221 2.39 7.45 -9.21
N GLY A 222 2.01 8.56 -9.87
CA GLY A 222 0.81 9.31 -9.52
C GLY A 222 -0.45 8.45 -9.59
N ILE A 223 -1.56 8.95 -9.03
CA ILE A 223 -2.81 8.19 -8.96
C ILE A 223 -3.33 7.81 -10.36
N VAL A 224 -3.11 8.65 -11.37
CA VAL A 224 -3.53 8.39 -12.75
C VAL A 224 -2.81 7.16 -13.34
N GLU A 225 -1.52 7.03 -13.11
CA GLU A 225 -0.73 5.84 -13.51
C GLU A 225 -1.11 4.60 -12.70
N GLN A 226 -1.46 4.75 -11.42
CA GLN A 226 -1.98 3.63 -10.62
C GLN A 226 -3.28 3.08 -11.23
N VAL A 227 -4.23 3.95 -11.58
CA VAL A 227 -5.47 3.57 -12.27
C VAL A 227 -5.19 2.94 -13.64
N ALA A 228 -4.30 3.54 -14.45
CA ALA A 228 -3.94 3.00 -15.76
C ALA A 228 -3.31 1.59 -15.64
N SER A 229 -2.44 1.39 -14.64
CA SER A 229 -1.85 0.09 -14.32
C SER A 229 -2.94 -0.92 -13.96
N TYR A 230 -3.84 -0.57 -13.04
CA TYR A 230 -4.96 -1.40 -12.62
C TYR A 230 -5.83 -1.84 -13.80
N LEU A 231 -6.27 -0.90 -14.64
CA LEU A 231 -7.10 -1.20 -15.82
C LEU A 231 -6.39 -2.19 -16.76
N ALA A 232 -5.07 -2.07 -16.87
CA ALA A 232 -4.29 -2.97 -17.70
C ALA A 232 -4.12 -4.37 -17.08
N TYR A 233 -4.17 -4.53 -15.74
CA TYR A 233 -4.26 -5.84 -15.08
C TYR A 233 -5.66 -6.45 -15.22
N MET A 234 -6.72 -5.64 -15.14
CA MET A 234 -8.10 -6.15 -15.20
C MET A 234 -8.49 -6.73 -16.56
N LYS A 235 -7.83 -6.31 -17.65
CA LYS A 235 -7.98 -6.94 -18.98
C LYS A 235 -7.69 -8.45 -19.00
N LYS A 236 -7.01 -9.00 -17.99
CA LYS A 236 -6.69 -10.43 -17.87
C LYS A 236 -7.47 -11.14 -16.75
N ALA A 237 -8.27 -10.41 -15.97
CA ALA A 237 -9.12 -11.00 -14.95
C ALA A 237 -10.35 -11.62 -15.61
N GLU A 238 -10.67 -12.87 -15.27
CA GLU A 238 -11.87 -13.52 -15.79
C GLU A 238 -13.11 -13.06 -15.03
N HIS A 239 -14.20 -12.83 -15.79
CA HIS A 239 -15.51 -12.42 -15.30
C HIS A 239 -15.54 -11.13 -14.46
N TYR A 240 -14.45 -10.35 -14.50
CA TYR A 240 -14.33 -9.14 -13.71
C TYR A 240 -15.38 -8.09 -14.05
N GLN A 241 -16.05 -7.59 -13.00
CA GLN A 241 -17.01 -6.49 -13.08
C GLN A 241 -16.60 -5.39 -12.11
N ALA A 242 -16.21 -4.22 -12.64
CA ALA A 242 -15.77 -3.10 -11.82
C ALA A 242 -16.86 -2.60 -10.85
N LYS A 243 -18.14 -2.73 -11.21
CA LYS A 243 -19.26 -2.41 -10.30
C LYS A 243 -19.28 -3.28 -9.03
N ASN A 244 -18.67 -4.47 -9.03
CA ASN A 244 -18.62 -5.35 -7.85
C ASN A 244 -17.39 -5.06 -6.96
N THR A 245 -16.67 -3.97 -7.23
CA THR A 245 -15.46 -3.60 -6.48
C THR A 245 -15.70 -2.34 -5.66
N LEU A 246 -15.32 -2.37 -4.37
CA LEU A 246 -15.16 -1.16 -3.59
C LEU A 246 -13.80 -0.52 -3.90
N PHE A 247 -13.79 0.63 -4.54
CA PHE A 247 -12.58 1.41 -4.76
C PHE A 247 -12.32 2.36 -3.60
N THR A 248 -11.12 2.33 -3.04
CA THR A 248 -10.72 3.27 -1.98
C THR A 248 -9.67 4.25 -2.49
N LEU A 249 -9.86 5.55 -2.28
CA LEU A 249 -8.90 6.57 -2.70
C LEU A 249 -8.51 7.48 -1.52
N LEU A 250 -7.20 7.54 -1.24
CA LEU A 250 -6.57 8.50 -0.32
C LEU A 250 -5.24 8.96 -0.95
N PHE A 251 -5.19 10.18 -1.48
CA PHE A 251 -4.06 10.64 -2.29
C PHE A 251 -3.87 12.17 -2.23
N GLY A 252 -2.62 12.62 -2.26
CA GLY A 252 -2.26 14.05 -2.42
C GLY A 252 -1.39 14.63 -1.31
N VAL A 253 -1.25 13.94 -0.17
CA VAL A 253 -0.42 14.44 0.95
C VAL A 253 1.04 14.62 0.54
N ASN A 254 1.60 13.66 -0.20
CA ASN A 254 2.99 13.73 -0.66
C ASN A 254 3.19 14.82 -1.71
N ASP A 255 2.20 15.07 -2.58
CA ASP A 255 2.21 16.16 -3.55
C ASP A 255 2.44 17.53 -2.88
N PHE A 256 1.73 17.80 -1.78
CA PHE A 256 1.87 19.07 -1.07
C PHE A 256 3.11 19.13 -0.18
N MET A 257 3.37 18.07 0.59
CA MET A 257 4.44 18.07 1.59
C MET A 257 5.84 17.89 0.98
N LYS A 258 5.97 17.11 -0.11
CA LYS A 258 7.28 16.69 -0.64
C LYS A 258 7.57 17.25 -2.01
N TYR A 259 6.58 17.29 -2.90
CA TYR A 259 6.76 17.69 -4.29
C TYR A 259 6.37 19.14 -4.56
N GLU A 260 5.77 19.81 -3.57
CA GLU A 260 5.31 21.21 -3.65
C GLU A 260 4.43 21.46 -4.89
N ARG A 261 3.63 20.45 -5.28
CA ARG A 261 2.72 20.58 -6.43
C ARG A 261 1.55 21.47 -6.08
N SER A 262 1.04 22.15 -7.10
CA SER A 262 -0.11 23.03 -6.91
C SER A 262 -1.38 22.22 -6.61
N VAL A 263 -2.27 22.79 -5.82
CA VAL A 263 -3.58 22.17 -5.54
C VAL A 263 -4.36 21.90 -6.83
N SER A 264 -4.23 22.78 -7.84
CA SER A 264 -4.89 22.60 -9.13
C SER A 264 -4.44 21.33 -9.85
N ASP A 265 -3.14 21.03 -9.82
CA ASP A 265 -2.61 19.84 -10.50
C ASP A 265 -3.07 18.56 -9.79
N VAL A 266 -3.02 18.54 -8.45
CA VAL A 266 -3.47 17.41 -7.65
C VAL A 266 -4.98 17.16 -7.80
N LYS A 267 -5.78 18.24 -7.87
CA LYS A 267 -7.22 18.16 -8.19
C LYS A 267 -7.47 17.55 -9.57
N SER A 268 -6.68 17.95 -10.57
CA SER A 268 -6.78 17.42 -11.93
C SER A 268 -6.49 15.91 -11.95
N ASP A 269 -5.42 15.47 -11.29
CA ASP A 269 -5.05 14.05 -11.24
C ASP A 269 -6.10 13.20 -10.52
N PHE A 270 -6.66 13.71 -9.42
CA PHE A 270 -7.72 13.03 -8.68
C PHE A 270 -9.01 12.91 -9.48
N ALA A 271 -9.43 14.00 -10.15
CA ALA A 271 -10.60 13.98 -11.03
C ALA A 271 -10.41 13.03 -12.20
N GLU A 272 -9.24 13.06 -12.85
CA GLU A 272 -8.93 12.15 -13.95
C GLU A 272 -8.96 10.68 -13.51
N ALA A 273 -8.42 10.38 -12.32
CA ALA A 273 -8.49 9.03 -11.75
C ALA A 273 -9.94 8.57 -11.53
N MET A 274 -10.79 9.43 -10.93
CA MET A 274 -12.21 9.12 -10.74
C MET A 274 -12.93 8.90 -12.06
N ILE A 275 -12.75 9.79 -13.04
CA ILE A 275 -13.37 9.69 -14.38
C ILE A 275 -12.96 8.38 -15.04
N LYS A 276 -11.66 8.02 -15.05
CA LYS A 276 -11.18 6.78 -15.67
C LYS A 276 -11.75 5.53 -15.00
N LEU A 277 -11.93 5.55 -13.68
CA LEU A 277 -12.52 4.44 -12.94
C LEU A 277 -14.01 4.30 -13.28
N THR A 278 -14.78 5.40 -13.28
CA THR A 278 -16.20 5.36 -13.62
C THR A 278 -16.44 5.03 -15.08
N ASP A 279 -15.63 5.52 -16.01
CA ASP A 279 -15.68 5.16 -17.44
C ASP A 279 -15.41 3.66 -17.66
N ALA A 280 -14.66 3.03 -16.75
CA ALA A 280 -14.41 1.59 -16.73
C ALA A 280 -15.50 0.78 -15.99
N GLY A 281 -16.58 1.43 -15.55
CA GLY A 281 -17.74 0.79 -14.90
C GLY A 281 -17.61 0.65 -13.38
N ALA A 282 -16.74 1.40 -12.73
CA ALA A 282 -16.70 1.47 -11.27
C ALA A 282 -17.92 2.23 -10.73
N GLU A 283 -18.61 1.64 -9.75
CA GLU A 283 -19.83 2.22 -9.17
C GLU A 283 -19.74 2.46 -7.65
N ASN A 284 -18.75 1.88 -6.96
CA ASN A 284 -18.67 1.90 -5.49
C ASN A 284 -17.33 2.50 -5.04
N PHE A 285 -17.39 3.66 -4.40
CA PHE A 285 -16.22 4.41 -3.93
C PHE A 285 -16.29 4.74 -2.44
N LEU A 286 -15.18 4.51 -1.75
CA LEU A 286 -14.88 5.08 -0.45
C LEU A 286 -13.74 6.10 -0.62
N LEU A 287 -14.08 7.38 -0.59
CA LEU A 287 -13.11 8.48 -0.65
C LEU A 287 -12.75 8.93 0.77
N LEU A 288 -11.50 9.28 0.99
CA LEU A 288 -11.03 9.79 2.27
C LEU A 288 -10.55 11.23 2.08
N THR A 289 -10.95 12.13 2.98
CA THR A 289 -10.25 13.41 3.13
C THR A 289 -8.82 13.13 3.60
N LEU A 290 -7.88 13.98 3.20
CA LEU A 290 -6.49 13.91 3.64
C LEU A 290 -6.41 14.29 5.13
N PRO A 291 -5.69 13.50 5.96
CA PRO A 291 -5.43 13.90 7.34
C PRO A 291 -4.54 15.15 7.37
N ASP A 292 -4.60 15.93 8.45
CA ASP A 292 -3.62 16.99 8.65
C ASP A 292 -2.26 16.40 9.03
N VAL A 293 -1.41 16.20 8.04
CA VAL A 293 -0.06 15.69 8.28
C VAL A 293 0.87 16.69 8.95
N THR A 294 0.51 17.97 9.01
CA THR A 294 1.33 18.98 9.69
C THR A 294 1.36 18.79 11.21
N LEU A 295 0.46 17.97 11.75
CA LEU A 295 0.49 17.52 13.14
C LEU A 295 1.57 16.47 13.42
N ALA A 296 2.20 15.90 12.39
CA ALA A 296 3.19 14.85 12.57
C ALA A 296 4.52 15.37 13.16
N PRO A 297 5.27 14.55 13.92
CA PRO A 297 6.53 14.94 14.54
C PRO A 297 7.54 15.59 13.58
N LYS A 298 7.53 15.20 12.30
CA LYS A 298 8.36 15.75 11.21
C LYS A 298 8.29 17.28 11.12
N PHE A 299 7.14 17.89 11.43
CA PHE A 299 6.90 19.31 11.25
C PHE A 299 7.26 20.17 12.46
N ARG A 300 7.72 19.57 13.57
CA ARG A 300 8.02 20.29 14.82
C ARG A 300 9.00 21.45 14.66
N ASN A 301 9.95 21.33 13.73
CA ASN A 301 10.98 22.34 13.46
C ASN A 301 10.79 22.99 12.07
N THR A 302 9.60 22.90 11.48
CA THR A 302 9.27 23.53 10.21
C THR A 302 8.75 24.94 10.44
N ASP A 303 9.03 25.85 9.50
CA ASP A 303 8.54 27.23 9.56
C ASP A 303 7.01 27.27 9.56
N GLN A 304 6.44 28.12 10.41
CA GLN A 304 4.99 28.24 10.59
C GLN A 304 4.27 28.60 9.28
N GLU A 305 4.88 29.44 8.44
CA GLU A 305 4.34 29.80 7.12
C GLU A 305 4.21 28.56 6.21
N LYS A 306 5.19 27.64 6.26
CA LYS A 306 5.14 26.40 5.48
C LYS A 306 4.11 25.41 6.03
N ILE A 307 3.94 25.36 7.35
CA ILE A 307 2.88 24.58 8.00
C ILE A 307 1.50 25.07 7.54
N GLU A 308 1.28 26.39 7.59
CA GLU A 308 0.02 27.02 7.18
C GLU A 308 -0.26 26.82 5.68
N GLU A 309 0.77 26.92 4.83
CA GLU A 309 0.68 26.63 3.39
C GLU A 309 0.22 25.18 3.13
N ILE A 310 0.88 24.20 3.75
CA ILE A 310 0.54 22.77 3.56
C ILE A 310 -0.86 22.47 4.09
N ARG A 311 -1.22 22.98 5.28
CA ARG A 311 -2.55 22.80 5.86
C ARG A 311 -3.63 23.43 4.98
N ALA A 312 -3.38 24.62 4.42
CA ALA A 312 -4.33 25.27 3.50
C ALA A 312 -4.54 24.44 2.23
N ASN A 313 -3.47 23.90 1.63
CA ASN A 313 -3.55 23.02 0.47
C ASN A 313 -4.35 21.74 0.77
N ILE A 314 -4.14 21.14 1.94
CA ILE A 314 -4.91 19.98 2.42
C ILE A 314 -6.39 20.30 2.55
N LEU A 315 -6.75 21.42 3.19
CA LEU A 315 -8.14 21.84 3.36
C LEU A 315 -8.82 22.12 2.01
N GLU A 316 -8.11 22.77 1.09
CA GLU A 316 -8.62 23.04 -0.25
C GLU A 316 -8.85 21.75 -1.06
N MET A 317 -7.93 20.78 -0.94
CA MET A 317 -8.09 19.45 -1.54
C MET A 317 -9.25 18.67 -0.91
N ASN A 318 -9.41 18.73 0.41
CA ASN A 318 -10.50 18.05 1.13
C ASN A 318 -11.88 18.57 0.73
N ALA A 319 -12.02 19.89 0.55
CA ALA A 319 -13.25 20.48 0.02
C ALA A 319 -13.53 19.97 -1.41
N PHE A 320 -12.49 19.77 -2.22
CA PHE A 320 -12.65 19.22 -3.57
C PHE A 320 -13.01 17.74 -3.59
N VAL A 321 -12.47 16.93 -2.68
CA VAL A 321 -12.89 15.51 -2.54
C VAL A 321 -14.40 15.42 -2.26
N GLN A 322 -14.95 16.30 -1.42
CA GLN A 322 -16.40 16.37 -1.19
C GLN A 322 -17.17 16.76 -2.46
N LEU A 323 -16.71 17.79 -3.18
CA LEU A 323 -17.33 18.19 -4.45
C LEU A 323 -17.31 17.08 -5.51
N GLN A 324 -16.22 16.32 -5.60
CA GLN A 324 -16.14 15.15 -6.49
C GLN A 324 -17.13 14.07 -6.06
N ALA A 325 -17.25 13.79 -4.76
CA ALA A 325 -18.21 12.82 -4.26
C ALA A 325 -19.65 13.22 -4.62
N ASP A 326 -20.02 14.47 -4.41
CA ASP A 326 -21.36 14.97 -4.74
C ASP A 326 -21.63 14.90 -6.25
N TYR A 327 -20.66 15.29 -7.08
CA TYR A 327 -20.76 15.19 -8.53
C TYR A 327 -21.05 13.75 -9.00
N PHE A 328 -20.32 12.75 -8.48
CA PHE A 328 -20.52 11.35 -8.88
C PHE A 328 -21.79 10.74 -8.29
N ARG A 329 -22.22 11.13 -7.09
CA ARG A 329 -23.52 10.75 -6.53
C ARG A 329 -24.68 11.22 -7.42
N GLU A 330 -24.60 12.44 -7.96
CA GLU A 330 -25.60 12.96 -8.91
C GLU A 330 -25.64 12.15 -10.22
N GLN A 331 -24.54 11.47 -10.59
CA GLN A 331 -24.49 10.54 -11.72
C GLN A 331 -24.95 9.11 -11.37
N GLY A 332 -25.39 8.86 -10.13
CA GLY A 332 -25.85 7.55 -9.68
C GLY A 332 -24.74 6.61 -9.18
N VAL A 333 -23.54 7.12 -8.93
CA VAL A 333 -22.42 6.34 -8.34
C VAL A 333 -22.55 6.31 -6.82
N ASN A 334 -22.32 5.15 -6.20
CA ASN A 334 -22.31 4.99 -4.75
C ASN A 334 -21.00 5.53 -4.17
N VAL A 335 -21.02 6.75 -3.63
CA VAL A 335 -19.84 7.36 -3.01
C VAL A 335 -20.06 7.60 -1.53
N THR A 336 -19.20 7.01 -0.70
CA THR A 336 -19.06 7.36 0.72
C THR A 336 -17.79 8.15 0.92
N VAL A 337 -17.87 9.25 1.67
CA VAL A 337 -16.69 10.04 2.05
C VAL A 337 -16.47 9.88 3.54
N PHE A 338 -15.24 9.58 3.93
CA PHE A 338 -14.82 9.56 5.32
C PHE A 338 -13.93 10.75 5.62
N ASP A 339 -14.26 11.47 6.70
CA ASP A 339 -13.51 12.65 7.11
C ASP A 339 -12.32 12.30 8.01
N THR A 340 -11.25 11.81 7.38
CA THR A 340 -9.99 11.50 8.05
C THR A 340 -9.34 12.74 8.66
N PHE A 341 -9.52 13.92 8.07
CA PHE A 341 -8.99 15.18 8.59
C PHE A 341 -9.51 15.45 10.00
N THR A 342 -10.83 15.49 10.17
CA THR A 342 -11.45 15.72 11.48
C THR A 342 -11.17 14.60 12.46
N LEU A 343 -11.16 13.34 12.01
CA LEU A 343 -10.78 12.23 12.89
C LEU A 343 -9.35 12.41 13.43
N PHE A 344 -8.39 12.71 12.55
CA PHE A 344 -6.98 12.81 12.96
C PHE A 344 -6.74 13.97 13.93
N GLU A 345 -7.36 15.13 13.69
CA GLU A 345 -7.34 16.26 14.63
C GLU A 345 -7.93 15.88 15.99
N SER A 346 -9.03 15.11 16.00
CA SER A 346 -9.64 14.60 17.24
C SER A 346 -8.70 13.68 18.01
N ILE A 347 -8.02 12.74 17.33
CA ILE A 347 -7.08 11.82 17.98
C ILE A 347 -5.87 12.57 18.57
N VAL A 348 -5.34 13.56 17.87
CA VAL A 348 -4.19 14.34 18.36
C VAL A 348 -4.58 15.27 19.51
N SER A 349 -5.78 15.86 19.47
CA SER A 349 -6.26 16.81 20.49
C SER A 349 -6.76 16.15 21.77
N ASP A 350 -7.38 14.97 21.68
CA ASP A 350 -7.84 14.19 22.84
C ASP A 350 -7.50 12.69 22.73
N PRO A 351 -6.20 12.33 22.76
CA PRO A 351 -5.75 10.96 22.51
C PRO A 351 -6.32 9.94 23.50
N GLN A 352 -6.56 10.34 24.75
CA GLN A 352 -7.02 9.43 25.79
C GLN A 352 -8.45 8.93 25.53
N GLN A 353 -9.33 9.79 25.01
CA GLN A 353 -10.68 9.36 24.57
C GLN A 353 -10.63 8.33 23.44
N HIS A 354 -9.55 8.34 22.65
CA HIS A 354 -9.34 7.45 21.52
C HIS A 354 -8.42 6.26 21.85
N GLY A 355 -7.97 6.11 23.11
CA GLY A 355 -7.15 4.99 23.57
C GLY A 355 -5.64 5.12 23.38
N PHE A 356 -5.17 6.30 22.94
CA PHE A 356 -3.77 6.65 22.75
C PHE A 356 -3.26 7.55 23.88
N THR A 357 -1.93 7.69 24.00
CA THR A 357 -1.31 8.56 25.01
C THR A 357 -0.22 9.45 24.43
N ASN A 358 0.53 8.98 23.43
CA ASN A 358 1.59 9.78 22.80
C ASN A 358 1.16 10.27 21.41
N THR A 359 1.11 11.60 21.25
CA THR A 359 0.67 12.28 20.03
C THR A 359 1.76 13.11 19.37
N THR A 360 2.92 13.26 20.01
CA THR A 360 3.91 14.26 19.60
C THR A 360 5.26 13.65 19.23
N GLU A 361 5.59 12.47 19.75
CA GLU A 361 6.85 11.77 19.48
C GLU A 361 6.60 10.52 18.63
N PRO A 362 7.53 10.18 17.72
CA PRO A 362 7.52 8.86 17.10
C PRO A 362 7.79 7.77 18.14
N CYS A 363 7.22 6.59 17.92
CA CYS A 363 7.56 5.41 18.70
C CYS A 363 9.03 4.99 18.47
N GLN A 364 9.52 5.08 17.23
CA GLN A 364 10.91 4.82 16.88
C GLN A 364 11.88 5.90 17.38
N TYR A 365 13.04 5.47 17.88
CA TYR A 365 14.12 6.33 18.36
C TYR A 365 15.03 6.81 17.22
N HIS A 366 15.56 8.04 17.34
CA HIS A 366 16.58 8.61 16.44
C HIS A 366 16.25 8.62 14.94
N PHE A 367 14.97 8.81 14.60
CA PHE A 367 14.58 8.98 13.20
C PHE A 367 14.80 10.44 12.76
N ASP A 368 15.72 10.67 11.81
CA ASP A 368 15.79 11.93 11.06
C ASP A 368 14.73 11.94 9.94
N THR A 369 14.22 13.11 9.59
CA THR A 369 13.21 13.36 8.55
C THR A 369 13.64 13.02 7.12
N ALA A 370 14.92 12.67 6.92
CA ALA A 370 15.49 12.31 5.63
C ALA A 370 14.89 11.01 5.06
N LEU A 371 14.68 10.97 3.74
CA LEU A 371 14.20 9.76 3.05
C LEU A 371 15.14 8.55 3.25
N SER A 372 16.43 8.79 3.42
CA SER A 372 17.41 7.74 3.70
C SER A 372 17.16 7.03 5.04
N SER A 373 16.48 7.66 6.00
CA SER A 373 16.16 7.03 7.29
C SER A 373 15.34 5.75 7.11
N TYR A 374 14.44 5.70 6.12
CA TYR A 374 13.65 4.50 5.82
C TYR A 374 14.48 3.32 5.28
N LEU A 375 15.75 3.51 4.93
CA LEU A 375 16.66 2.43 4.51
C LEU A 375 17.37 1.76 5.70
N TYR A 376 17.36 2.37 6.87
CA TYR A 376 18.10 1.90 8.04
C TYR A 376 17.17 1.33 9.10
N ARG A 377 17.73 0.49 9.97
CA ARG A 377 17.05 0.00 11.15
C ARG A 377 17.08 1.07 12.24
N HIS A 378 15.94 1.26 12.89
CA HIS A 378 15.70 2.07 14.07
C HIS A 378 15.20 1.19 15.21
N GLU A 379 15.59 1.54 16.42
CA GLU A 379 15.09 0.93 17.65
C GLU A 379 13.87 1.70 18.17
N LEU A 380 13.19 1.16 19.18
CA LEU A 380 12.12 1.89 19.87
C LEU A 380 12.72 2.89 20.85
N SER A 381 12.01 3.99 21.09
CA SER A 381 12.31 4.85 22.25
C SER A 381 12.01 4.09 23.55
N ASP A 382 12.71 4.43 24.63
CA ASP A 382 12.49 3.81 25.95
C ASP A 382 11.02 3.92 26.40
N GLU A 383 10.39 5.08 26.16
CA GLU A 383 8.99 5.30 26.49
C GLU A 383 8.04 4.44 25.65
N CYS A 384 8.31 4.28 24.35
CA CYS A 384 7.48 3.41 23.52
C CYS A 384 7.67 1.93 23.86
N ALA A 385 8.89 1.51 24.15
CA ALA A 385 9.17 0.14 24.61
C ALA A 385 8.49 -0.17 25.96
N TYR A 386 8.35 0.83 26.83
CA TYR A 386 7.67 0.69 28.12
C TYR A 386 6.14 0.68 28.01
N SER A 387 5.56 1.59 27.23
CA SER A 387 4.11 1.78 27.13
C SER A 387 3.43 0.96 26.03
N GLY A 388 4.20 0.47 25.06
CA GLY A 388 3.73 -0.25 23.88
C GLY A 388 3.35 0.69 22.73
N SER A 389 3.68 0.29 21.50
CA SER A 389 3.40 1.04 20.28
C SER A 389 1.92 1.27 20.00
N ASP A 390 1.03 0.42 20.54
CA ASP A 390 -0.43 0.60 20.44
C ASP A 390 -0.94 1.86 21.18
N LYS A 391 -0.11 2.49 22.02
CA LYS A 391 -0.41 3.75 22.69
C LYS A 391 0.10 5.00 21.96
N TYR A 392 0.85 4.81 20.89
CA TYR A 392 1.41 5.89 20.07
C TYR A 392 0.54 6.14 18.84
N ILE A 393 0.34 7.42 18.50
CA ILE A 393 -0.22 7.78 17.20
C ILE A 393 0.79 7.50 16.10
N PHE A 394 2.03 7.94 16.29
CA PHE A 394 3.07 7.94 15.26
C PHE A 394 4.08 6.81 15.45
N TRP A 395 4.31 6.03 14.38
CA TRP A 395 5.33 5.00 14.36
C TRP A 395 6.72 5.58 14.09
N ASP A 396 6.82 6.35 13.00
CA ASP A 396 7.99 7.15 12.62
C ASP A 396 7.62 8.64 12.67
N MET A 397 8.46 9.53 12.13
CA MET A 397 8.22 10.98 12.20
C MET A 397 6.99 11.45 11.41
N LEU A 398 6.36 10.60 10.61
CA LEU A 398 5.25 10.94 9.72
C LEU A 398 4.08 9.98 9.82
N HIS A 399 4.34 8.67 9.81
CA HIS A 399 3.31 7.67 9.59
C HIS A 399 2.68 7.15 10.88
N PRO A 400 1.38 6.85 10.85
CA PRO A 400 0.67 6.33 12.01
C PRO A 400 1.06 4.88 12.34
N THR A 401 0.88 4.50 13.60
CA THR A 401 0.98 3.10 14.05
C THR A 401 -0.18 2.26 13.50
N THR A 402 -0.02 0.94 13.50
CA THR A 402 -1.07 0.02 13.08
C THR A 402 -2.30 0.08 14.00
N ALA A 403 -2.13 0.53 15.25
CA ALA A 403 -3.24 0.79 16.16
C ALA A 403 -4.13 1.94 15.67
N VAL A 404 -3.52 3.03 15.19
CA VAL A 404 -4.26 4.12 14.54
C VAL A 404 -4.91 3.64 13.25
N HIS A 405 -4.22 2.85 12.41
CA HIS A 405 -4.82 2.28 11.20
C HIS A 405 -6.03 1.37 11.49
N ARG A 406 -5.95 0.55 12.54
CA ARG A 406 -7.08 -0.29 13.00
C ARG A 406 -8.24 0.59 13.45
N TYR A 407 -7.95 1.60 14.27
CA TYR A 407 -8.94 2.55 14.75
C TYR A 407 -9.62 3.28 13.58
N PHE A 408 -8.84 3.74 12.59
CA PHE A 408 -9.35 4.36 11.36
C PHE A 408 -10.34 3.46 10.63
N ALA A 409 -10.00 2.19 10.40
CA ALA A 409 -10.91 1.24 9.75
C ALA A 409 -12.21 1.03 10.54
N GLN A 410 -12.13 0.97 11.87
CA GLN A 410 -13.32 0.88 12.74
C GLN A 410 -14.20 2.12 12.64
N GLN A 411 -13.59 3.31 12.59
CA GLN A 411 -14.32 4.59 12.46
C GLN A 411 -14.96 4.74 11.08
N VAL A 412 -14.30 4.31 10.01
CA VAL A 412 -14.90 4.22 8.68
C VAL A 412 -16.16 3.37 8.72
N ILE A 413 -16.12 2.19 9.35
CA ILE A 413 -17.28 1.29 9.42
C ILE A 413 -18.40 1.84 10.31
N SER A 414 -18.05 2.46 11.43
CA SER A 414 -19.03 2.86 12.46
C SER A 414 -19.64 4.24 12.24
N ASN A 415 -18.91 5.16 11.61
CA ASN A 415 -19.28 6.58 11.47
C ASN A 415 -19.48 7.01 10.02
N THR A 416 -19.79 6.07 9.14
CA THR A 416 -20.22 6.38 7.78
C THR A 416 -21.40 5.50 7.38
N ASP A 417 -22.07 5.91 6.32
CA ASP A 417 -23.09 5.13 5.63
C ASP A 417 -22.48 4.06 4.70
N LEU A 418 -21.25 3.59 4.94
CA LEU A 418 -20.58 2.61 4.08
C LEU A 418 -21.43 1.34 3.90
N ASN A 419 -22.04 0.82 4.96
CA ASN A 419 -22.88 -0.39 4.87
C ASN A 419 -24.19 -0.17 4.12
N SER A 420 -24.77 1.03 4.17
CA SER A 420 -26.07 1.35 3.57
C SER A 420 -25.94 1.85 2.14
N ASN A 421 -24.82 2.49 1.79
CA ASN A 421 -24.59 3.06 0.46
C ASN A 421 -24.02 2.05 -0.56
N HIS A 422 -23.52 0.91 -0.11
CA HIS A 422 -22.79 -0.05 -0.95
C HIS A 422 -23.35 -1.46 -0.79
N PRO A 423 -23.44 -2.26 -1.87
CA PRO A 423 -24.06 -3.58 -1.82
C PRO A 423 -23.09 -4.65 -1.29
N PHE A 424 -22.89 -4.69 0.04
CA PHE A 424 -22.03 -5.65 0.76
C PHE A 424 -22.66 -7.01 1.08
#